data_AF-A0A434TE13-F1
#
_entry.id   AF-A0A434TE13-F1
#
_cell.length_a   1.000
_cell.length_b   1.000
_cell.length_c   1.000
_cell.angle_alpha   90.00
_cell.angle_beta   90.00
_cell.angle_gamma   90.00
#
_symmetry.space_group_name_H-M   'P 1'
#
loop_
_entity.id
_entity.type
_entity.pdbx_description
1 polymer ?
#
loop_
_entity_poly.entity_id
_entity_poly.type
_entity_poly.pdbx_seq_one_letter_code
_entity_poly.pdbx_strand_id
1 'polypeptide(L)'
;MGRIDVFVAPRPNPALIKVMTIVNRIVMLRGVPGFRDLLPFNRLAGLRGVANVRHIDFPVADQQKLQTCCGQGQATFITPNHPEFFTDWMIDKEIVSRVSPLAASWATHGVVNGLGRLMQKFWLANNLIAQIPGN
;
A
#
# COMPACT_ATOMS: atom_id res chain seq x y z
N MET A 1 24.39 13.18 -7.96
CA MET A 1 23.30 12.29 -7.52
C MET A 1 23.03 12.58 -6.05
N GLY A 2 21.86 13.13 -5.74
CA GLY A 2 21.42 13.30 -4.35
C GLY A 2 21.01 11.94 -3.77
N ARG A 3 20.91 11.83 -2.44
CA ARG A 3 20.34 10.65 -1.75
C ARG A 3 18.90 10.27 -2.19
N ILE A 4 18.28 11.15 -2.94
CA ILE A 4 16.95 11.00 -3.53
C ILE A 4 17.04 10.19 -4.83
N ASP A 5 18.17 10.25 -5.55
CA ASP A 5 18.40 9.59 -6.86
C ASP A 5 19.01 8.18 -6.73
N VAL A 6 19.41 7.79 -5.52
CA VAL A 6 20.10 6.51 -5.24
C VAL A 6 19.15 5.59 -4.49
N PHE A 7 19.33 4.27 -4.66
CA PHE A 7 18.63 3.29 -3.83
C PHE A 7 18.83 3.58 -2.34
N VAL A 8 17.72 3.61 -1.60
CA VAL A 8 17.75 3.64 -0.15
C VAL A 8 17.02 2.41 0.35
N ALA A 9 17.74 1.52 1.03
CA ALA A 9 17.13 0.34 1.64
C ALA A 9 16.06 0.77 2.66
N PRO A 10 14.86 0.15 2.65
CA PRO A 10 13.82 0.47 3.61
C PRO A 10 14.27 0.07 5.02
N ARG A 11 13.74 0.78 6.02
CA ARG A 11 13.84 0.41 7.44
C ARG A 11 12.44 0.27 7.99
N PRO A 12 11.81 -0.91 7.79
CA PRO A 12 10.40 -1.10 8.11
C PRO A 12 10.12 -0.83 9.58
N ASN A 13 9.05 -0.08 9.86
CA ASN A 13 8.54 0.12 11.20
C ASN A 13 7.20 -0.64 11.34
N PRO A 14 7.17 -1.78 12.05
CA PRO A 14 5.96 -2.60 12.17
C PRO A 14 4.75 -1.85 12.76
N ALA A 15 4.99 -0.94 13.70
CA ALA A 15 3.93 -0.14 14.30
C ALA A 15 3.32 0.83 13.28
N LEU A 16 4.17 1.52 12.50
CA LEU A 16 3.71 2.39 11.42
C LEU A 16 2.92 1.60 10.37
N ILE A 17 3.44 0.45 9.93
CA ILE A 17 2.78 -0.39 8.93
C ILE A 17 1.41 -0.81 9.43
N LYS A 18 1.30 -1.27 10.68
CA LYS A 18 0.02 -1.65 11.28
C LYS A 18 -0.98 -0.48 11.32
N VAL A 19 -0.53 0.71 11.70
CA VAL A 19 -1.37 1.93 11.67
C VAL A 19 -1.82 2.24 10.25
N MET A 20 -0.90 2.20 9.27
CA MET A 20 -1.22 2.47 7.87
C MET A 20 -2.15 1.42 7.25
N THR A 21 -2.09 0.15 7.68
CA THR A 21 -3.08 -0.87 7.30
C THR A 21 -4.47 -0.52 7.82
N ILE A 22 -4.60 -0.01 9.04
CA ILE A 22 -5.89 0.45 9.59
C ILE A 22 -6.42 1.65 8.81
N VAL A 23 -5.56 2.65 8.56
CA VAL A 23 -5.89 3.82 7.74
C VAL A 23 -6.34 3.39 6.34
N ASN A 24 -5.60 2.49 5.70
CA ASN A 24 -5.97 1.91 4.41
C ASN A 24 -7.37 1.28 4.45
N ARG A 25 -7.61 0.39 5.41
CA ARG A 25 -8.88 -0.33 5.54
C ARG A 25 -10.08 0.60 5.77
N ILE A 26 -9.94 1.56 6.67
CA ILE A 26 -11.05 2.42 7.10
C ILE A 26 -11.26 3.56 6.11
N VAL A 27 -10.19 4.26 5.73
CA VAL A 27 -10.27 5.50 4.95
C VAL A 27 -10.23 5.20 3.46
N MET A 28 -9.27 4.39 3.01
CA MET A 28 -8.99 4.22 1.57
C MET A 28 -9.83 3.12 0.91
N LEU A 29 -10.14 2.03 1.61
CA LEU A 29 -10.94 0.93 1.07
C LEU A 29 -12.42 1.10 1.39
N ARG A 30 -12.77 1.22 2.68
CA ARG A 30 -14.19 1.32 3.09
C ARG A 30 -14.76 2.72 2.99
N GLY A 31 -13.93 3.76 3.01
CA GLY A 31 -14.37 5.13 3.16
C GLY A 31 -14.73 5.52 4.59
N VAL A 32 -14.54 6.79 4.91
CA VAL A 32 -14.93 7.36 6.20
C VAL A 32 -16.44 7.17 6.41
N PRO A 33 -16.87 6.40 7.44
CA PRO A 33 -18.28 6.19 7.73
C PRO A 33 -19.02 7.52 7.89
N GLY A 34 -20.19 7.65 7.28
CA GLY A 34 -21.00 8.88 7.34
C GLY A 34 -20.58 10.01 6.39
N PHE A 35 -19.32 10.07 5.95
CA PHE A 35 -18.87 11.03 4.92
C PHE A 35 -19.03 10.49 3.50
N ARG A 36 -18.81 9.18 3.31
CA ARG A 36 -18.84 8.53 1.99
C ARG A 36 -20.23 8.44 1.36
N ASP A 37 -21.29 8.40 2.18
CA ASP A 37 -22.67 8.24 1.72
C ASP A 37 -23.36 9.61 1.51
N LEU A 38 -22.65 10.71 1.82
CA LEU A 38 -23.11 12.07 1.54
C LEU A 38 -22.97 12.37 0.03
N LEU A 39 -24.06 12.86 -0.54
CA LEU A 39 -24.25 13.18 -1.96
C LEU A 39 -23.17 14.06 -2.64
N PRO A 40 -22.43 14.97 -1.97
CA PRO A 40 -21.33 15.68 -2.64
C PRO A 40 -20.05 14.84 -2.81
N PHE A 41 -19.79 13.85 -1.94
CA PHE A 41 -18.54 13.10 -1.95
C PHE A 41 -18.61 11.83 -2.81
N ASN A 42 -19.79 11.19 -2.91
CA ASN A 42 -19.96 9.96 -3.70
C ASN A 42 -20.02 10.19 -5.23
N ARG A 43 -20.12 11.45 -5.69
CA ARG A 43 -20.20 11.84 -7.11
C ARG A 43 -18.92 12.46 -7.65
N LEU A 44 -17.94 12.78 -6.82
CA LEU A 44 -16.68 13.36 -7.29
C LEU A 44 -15.85 12.28 -7.99
N ALA A 45 -15.60 12.45 -9.29
CA ALA A 45 -14.70 11.60 -10.06
C ALA A 45 -13.31 11.63 -9.39
N GLY A 46 -12.75 10.46 -9.06
CA GLY A 46 -11.50 10.30 -8.30
C GLY A 46 -11.70 9.93 -6.82
N LEU A 47 -12.76 10.42 -6.15
CA LEU A 47 -13.10 10.01 -4.78
C LEU A 47 -14.08 8.83 -4.72
N ARG A 48 -14.79 8.55 -5.82
CA ARG A 48 -15.75 7.44 -5.91
C ARG A 48 -15.11 6.06 -6.04
N GLY A 49 -13.87 5.99 -6.55
CA GLY A 49 -13.09 4.74 -6.73
C GLY A 49 -12.32 4.36 -5.46
N VAL A 50 -11.75 5.36 -4.80
CA VAL A 50 -11.32 5.27 -3.40
C VAL A 50 -12.57 5.06 -2.55
N ALA A 51 -12.49 4.30 -1.45
CA ALA A 51 -13.53 4.20 -0.44
C ALA A 51 -14.81 3.40 -0.77
N ASN A 52 -14.83 2.53 -1.79
CA ASN A 52 -16.03 1.73 -2.11
C ASN A 52 -15.88 0.21 -1.91
N VAL A 53 -14.71 -0.27 -1.49
CA VAL A 53 -14.48 -1.70 -1.21
C VAL A 53 -14.99 -2.02 0.20
N ARG A 54 -16.23 -2.53 0.28
CA ARG A 54 -16.92 -2.83 1.54
C ARG A 54 -16.46 -4.15 2.16
N HIS A 55 -16.24 -5.14 1.31
CA HIS A 55 -15.88 -6.48 1.68
C HIS A 55 -14.84 -7.00 0.69
N ILE A 56 -13.85 -7.72 1.22
CA ILE A 56 -12.91 -8.50 0.42
C ILE A 56 -13.20 -9.94 0.81
N ASP A 57 -13.75 -10.70 -0.13
CA ASP A 57 -13.85 -12.14 0.04
C ASP A 57 -12.45 -12.73 -0.13
N PHE A 58 -11.89 -13.21 0.98
CA PHE A 58 -10.57 -13.82 1.00
C PHE A 58 -10.67 -15.12 1.80
N PRO A 59 -11.08 -16.22 1.14
CA PRO A 59 -11.31 -17.49 1.80
C PRO A 59 -10.06 -18.00 2.53
N VAL A 60 -10.26 -18.67 3.66
CA VAL A 60 -9.17 -19.19 4.50
C VAL A 60 -8.22 -20.09 3.71
N ALA A 61 -8.75 -20.90 2.79
CA ALA A 61 -7.93 -21.77 1.95
C ALA A 61 -6.95 -20.98 1.06
N ASP A 62 -7.39 -19.85 0.50
CA ASP A 62 -6.54 -19.02 -0.35
C ASP A 62 -5.58 -18.17 0.48
N GLN A 63 -6.00 -17.73 1.66
CA GLN A 63 -5.11 -17.10 2.63
C GLN A 63 -3.96 -18.05 3.03
N GLN A 64 -4.25 -19.32 3.30
CA GLN A 64 -3.24 -20.33 3.64
C GLN A 64 -2.29 -20.61 2.48
N LYS A 65 -2.80 -20.74 1.26
CA LYS A 65 -1.96 -20.88 0.06
C LYS A 65 -1.00 -19.70 -0.07
N LEU A 66 -1.53 -18.47 0.04
CA LEU A 66 -0.70 -17.27 -0.10
C LEU A 66 0.33 -17.17 1.04
N GLN A 67 -0.06 -17.47 2.28
CA GLN A 67 0.83 -17.50 3.43
C GLN A 67 1.96 -18.55 3.27
N THR A 68 1.70 -19.67 2.62
CA THR A 68 2.73 -20.66 2.32
C THR A 68 3.78 -20.12 1.34
N CYS A 69 3.35 -19.32 0.36
CA CYS A 69 4.23 -18.74 -0.65
C CYS A 69 5.02 -17.51 -0.15
N CYS A 70 4.39 -16.65 0.66
CA CYS A 70 4.94 -15.32 1.00
C CYS A 70 5.00 -15.02 2.51
N GLY A 71 4.74 -16.01 3.36
CA GLY A 71 4.71 -15.86 4.81
C GLY A 71 6.08 -15.73 5.46
N GLN A 72 6.16 -16.09 6.74
CA GLN A 72 7.34 -15.89 7.56
C GLN A 72 8.60 -16.55 6.95
N GLY A 73 9.70 -15.82 6.95
CA GLY A 73 10.99 -16.28 6.40
C GLY A 73 11.16 -16.06 4.90
N GLN A 74 10.12 -15.63 4.18
CA GLN A 74 10.20 -15.31 2.76
C GLN A 74 10.46 -13.82 2.53
N ALA A 75 11.31 -13.49 1.55
CA ALA A 75 11.46 -12.14 1.05
C ALA A 75 10.31 -11.83 0.07
N THR A 76 9.31 -11.08 0.53
CA THR A 76 8.10 -10.78 -0.25
C THR A 76 8.08 -9.33 -0.69
N PHE A 77 7.80 -9.10 -1.97
CA PHE A 77 7.57 -7.77 -2.53
C PHE A 77 6.38 -7.78 -3.49
N ILE A 78 5.59 -6.72 -3.44
CA ILE A 78 4.46 -6.47 -4.33
C ILE A 78 4.94 -5.54 -5.44
N THR A 79 4.80 -5.96 -6.69
CA THR A 79 5.10 -5.15 -7.87
C THR A 79 3.83 -4.39 -8.31
N PRO A 80 3.96 -3.26 -9.04
CA PRO A 80 2.79 -2.58 -9.59
C PRO A 80 1.99 -3.54 -10.47
N ASN A 81 0.67 -3.67 -10.24
CA ASN A 81 -0.13 -4.74 -10.85
C ASN A 81 -1.11 -4.27 -11.94
N HIS A 82 -1.59 -3.02 -12.00
CA HIS A 82 -2.71 -2.66 -12.89
C HIS A 82 -2.81 -1.16 -13.26
N PRO A 83 -3.67 -0.78 -14.23
CA PRO A 83 -3.85 0.61 -14.67
C PRO A 83 -4.56 1.52 -13.65
N GLU A 84 -5.37 0.97 -12.73
CA GLU A 84 -5.97 1.75 -11.62
C GLU A 84 -4.98 1.76 -10.45
N PHE A 85 -4.11 2.76 -10.46
CA PHE A 85 -2.90 2.74 -9.62
C PHE A 85 -3.19 2.75 -8.10
N PHE A 86 -4.30 3.33 -7.67
CA PHE A 86 -4.53 3.62 -6.25
C PHE A 86 -5.30 2.53 -5.53
N THR A 87 -6.50 2.17 -5.98
CA THR A 87 -7.38 1.22 -5.27
C THR A 87 -6.82 -0.19 -5.33
N ASP A 88 -6.28 -0.61 -6.47
CA ASP A 88 -5.61 -1.92 -6.60
C ASP A 88 -4.47 -2.06 -5.57
N TRP A 89 -3.66 -1.02 -5.43
CA TRP A 89 -2.58 -1.03 -4.46
C TRP A 89 -3.06 -1.05 -3.00
N MET A 90 -4.19 -0.39 -2.70
CA MET A 90 -4.83 -0.45 -1.39
C MET A 90 -5.38 -1.85 -1.09
N ILE A 91 -5.92 -2.54 -2.09
CA ILE A 91 -6.38 -3.93 -1.97
C ILE A 91 -5.19 -4.86 -1.74
N ASP A 92 -4.12 -4.73 -2.52
CA ASP A 92 -2.89 -5.50 -2.37
C ASP A 92 -2.31 -5.37 -0.97
N LYS A 93 -2.21 -4.13 -0.46
CA LYS A 93 -1.76 -3.87 0.92
C LYS A 93 -2.65 -4.52 1.97
N GLU A 94 -3.97 -4.53 1.76
CA GLU A 94 -4.91 -5.15 2.69
C GLU A 94 -4.79 -6.68 2.69
N ILE A 95 -4.73 -7.32 1.51
CA ILE A 95 -4.53 -8.78 1.38
C ILE A 95 -3.21 -9.18 2.02
N VAL A 96 -2.11 -8.51 1.64
CA VAL A 96 -0.77 -8.88 2.07
C VAL A 96 -0.56 -8.60 3.56
N SER A 97 -1.25 -7.60 4.15
CA SER A 97 -1.21 -7.37 5.60
C SER A 97 -1.68 -8.57 6.44
N ARG A 98 -2.50 -9.46 5.87
CA ARG A 98 -3.05 -10.65 6.56
C ARG A 98 -2.12 -11.86 6.52
N VAL A 99 -1.14 -11.88 5.63
CA VAL A 99 -0.27 -13.05 5.37
C VAL A 99 1.22 -12.73 5.46
N SER A 100 1.63 -11.52 5.09
CA SER A 100 3.01 -11.05 5.05
C SER A 100 3.06 -9.54 5.36
N PRO A 101 2.82 -9.14 6.62
CA PRO A 101 2.69 -7.72 7.00
C PRO A 101 3.96 -6.90 6.76
N LEU A 102 5.12 -7.54 6.58
CA LEU A 102 6.39 -6.89 6.27
C LEU A 102 6.78 -7.04 4.79
N ALA A 103 5.87 -7.40 3.90
CA ALA A 103 6.13 -7.36 2.48
C ALA A 103 6.46 -5.92 2.03
N ALA A 104 7.43 -5.79 1.13
CA ALA A 104 7.75 -4.51 0.53
C ALA A 104 6.75 -4.16 -0.57
N SER A 105 6.42 -2.88 -0.72
CA SER A 105 5.59 -2.40 -1.83
C SER A 105 6.46 -1.59 -2.79
N TRP A 106 6.57 -2.04 -4.03
CA TRP A 106 7.30 -1.28 -5.03
C TRP A 106 6.46 -0.09 -5.52
N ALA A 107 7.04 1.11 -5.46
CA ALA A 107 6.44 2.34 -5.94
C ALA A 107 7.39 3.07 -6.89
N THR A 108 6.83 3.94 -7.74
CA THR A 108 7.62 4.78 -8.63
C THR A 108 8.51 5.74 -7.85
N HIS A 109 9.61 6.16 -8.49
CA HIS A 109 10.58 7.07 -7.88
C HIS A 109 9.93 8.33 -7.30
N GLY A 110 9.04 8.98 -8.05
CA GLY A 110 8.38 10.21 -7.63
C GLY A 110 7.55 10.06 -6.34
N VAL A 111 6.94 8.90 -6.12
CA VAL A 111 6.11 8.64 -4.92
C VAL A 111 6.97 8.58 -3.66
N VAL A 112 8.09 7.85 -3.72
CA VAL A 112 8.94 7.62 -2.54
C VAL A 112 9.93 8.77 -2.34
N ASN A 113 10.55 9.23 -3.43
CA ASN A 113 11.69 10.13 -3.41
C ASN A 113 11.31 11.58 -3.80
N GLY A 114 10.24 11.78 -4.58
CA GLY A 114 9.85 13.09 -5.12
C GLY A 114 9.20 14.05 -4.12
N LEU A 115 8.76 13.57 -2.95
CA LEU A 115 8.05 14.36 -1.93
C LEU A 115 8.96 14.90 -0.80
N GLY A 116 10.28 14.84 -1.00
CA GLY A 116 11.28 15.33 -0.05
C GLY A 116 11.65 14.33 1.05
N ARG A 117 12.69 14.68 1.83
CA ARG A 117 13.36 13.75 2.77
C ARG A 117 12.46 13.21 3.88
N LEU A 118 11.52 14.00 4.38
CA LEU A 118 10.63 13.58 5.45
C LEU A 118 9.65 12.51 4.95
N MET A 119 9.04 12.75 3.80
CA MET A 119 8.13 11.78 3.17
C MET A 119 8.87 10.52 2.71
N GLN A 120 10.09 10.66 2.19
CA GLN A 120 10.93 9.50 1.85
C GLN A 120 11.15 8.59 3.07
N LYS A 121 11.52 9.17 4.22
CA LYS A 121 11.68 8.40 5.47
C LYS A 121 10.38 7.71 5.88
N PHE A 122 9.26 8.41 5.79
CA PHE A 122 7.95 7.85 6.09
C PHE A 122 7.61 6.66 5.18
N TRP A 123 7.81 6.81 3.87
CA TRP A 123 7.53 5.75 2.89
C TRP A 123 8.42 4.53 3.07
N LEU A 124 9.73 4.74 3.26
CA LEU A 124 10.68 3.67 3.56
C LEU A 124 10.35 2.95 4.89
N ALA A 125 9.85 3.67 5.89
CA ALA A 125 9.39 3.09 7.14
C ALA A 125 8.07 2.31 6.99
N ASN A 126 7.22 2.71 6.03
CA ASN A 126 6.04 1.96 5.61
C ASN A 126 6.35 0.86 4.58
N ASN A 127 7.64 0.52 4.43
CA ASN A 127 8.20 -0.49 3.54
C ASN A 127 7.87 -0.30 2.05
N LEU A 128 7.74 0.96 1.61
CA LEU A 128 7.71 1.29 0.19
C LEU A 128 9.14 1.40 -0.33
N ILE A 129 9.44 0.67 -1.40
CA ILE A 129 10.72 0.73 -2.09
C ILE A 129 10.57 1.47 -3.41
N ALA A 130 11.50 2.36 -3.70
CA ALA A 130 11.47 3.17 -4.92
C ALA A 130 12.04 2.38 -6.10
N GLN A 131 11.42 2.52 -7.27
CA GLN A 131 12.13 2.30 -8.52
C GLN A 131 13.34 3.26 -8.59
N ILE A 132 14.49 2.71 -8.94
CA ILE A 132 15.65 3.51 -9.31
C ILE A 132 15.55 3.69 -10.83
N PRO A 133 15.57 4.93 -11.35
CA PRO A 133 15.72 5.14 -12.78
C PRO A 133 17.00 4.43 -13.24
N GLY A 134 16.86 3.46 -14.15
CA GLY A 134 18.01 2.94 -14.89
C GLY A 134 18.49 4.04 -15.83
N ASN A 135 19.79 4.25 -15.91
CA ASN A 135 20.38 5.01 -17.02
C ASN A 135 20.31 4.19 -18.30
#